data_AF-A0A401RLH5-F1
#
_entry.id   AF-A0A401RLH5-F1
#
_cell.length_a   1.000
_cell.length_b   1.000
_cell.length_c   1.000
_cell.angle_alpha   90.00
_cell.angle_beta   90.00
_cell.angle_gamma   90.00
#
_symmetry.space_group_name_H-M   'P 1'
#
loop_
_entity.id
_entity.type
_entity.pdbx_description
1 polymer ?
#
loop_
_entity_poly.entity_id
_entity_poly.type
_entity_poly.pdbx_seq_one_letter_code
_entity_poly.pdbx_strand_id
1 'polypeptide(L)'
;MDFAGDGNMAALQELKSQHQPAQKENGLTKIIMEVASYQASRRRSNPIQCRLALSKQISRFKLPMDMRQLEALSPQGYLMKYCTICKRRQVLYKRSFDRFNKNRDGTLSFQEMEKALMDLYCNSISSQHIRQVTSILLLDENTKFTYKLFFSLCALSERILYNLFETKDAQHDEHREKHHVEKVDFSGLKWKFQGCQVSDEMKKLMYLL
;
A
#
# COMPACT_ATOMS: atom_id res chain seq x y z
N MET A 1 61.50 -43.33 37.31
CA MET A 1 60.39 -44.24 37.66
C MET A 1 59.71 -43.61 38.86
N ASP A 2 58.91 -42.57 38.61
CA ASP A 2 57.45 -42.65 38.37
C ASP A 2 56.76 -43.10 39.66
N PHE A 3 55.80 -42.40 40.28
CA PHE A 3 54.64 -41.73 39.69
C PHE A 3 54.20 -40.54 40.57
N ALA A 4 54.39 -39.31 40.09
CA ALA A 4 53.63 -38.14 40.56
C ALA A 4 52.41 -37.99 39.64
N GLY A 5 51.43 -38.91 39.76
CA GLY A 5 50.34 -39.06 38.78
C GLY A 5 48.91 -38.85 39.31
N ASP A 6 48.64 -39.08 40.59
CA ASP A 6 47.24 -39.24 41.03
C ASP A 6 46.58 -37.97 41.60
N GLY A 7 47.35 -37.04 42.17
CA GLY A 7 46.77 -35.85 42.82
C GLY A 7 46.16 -34.82 41.85
N ASN A 8 46.68 -34.74 40.62
CA ASN A 8 46.28 -33.72 39.66
C ASN A 8 45.06 -34.12 38.82
N MET A 9 44.80 -35.42 38.65
CA MET A 9 43.63 -35.92 37.92
C MET A 9 42.34 -35.77 38.73
N ALA A 10 42.40 -36.00 40.05
CA ALA A 10 41.27 -35.79 40.96
C ALA A 10 40.86 -34.31 41.02
N ALA A 11 41.82 -33.40 41.15
CA ALA A 11 41.57 -31.96 41.17
C ALA A 11 40.98 -31.43 39.84
N LEU A 12 41.44 -31.97 38.70
CA LEU A 12 40.89 -31.63 37.38
C LEU A 12 39.48 -32.19 37.15
N GLN A 13 39.13 -33.33 37.75
CA GLN A 13 37.77 -33.89 37.72
C GLN A 13 36.80 -33.10 38.61
N GLU A 14 37.28 -32.61 39.76
CA GLU A 14 36.50 -31.79 40.68
C GLU A 14 36.27 -30.35 40.15
N LEU A 15 37.28 -29.75 39.51
CA LEU A 15 37.13 -28.46 38.80
C LEU A 15 36.20 -28.56 37.58
N LYS A 16 36.18 -29.70 36.89
CA LYS A 16 35.22 -29.96 35.79
C LYS A 16 33.79 -30.23 36.28
N SER A 17 33.61 -30.78 37.48
CA SER A 17 32.26 -31.00 38.05
C SER A 17 31.63 -29.70 38.58
N GLN A 18 32.45 -28.76 39.07
CA GLN A 18 32.00 -27.45 39.55
C GLN A 18 31.71 -26.43 38.43
N HIS A 19 32.18 -26.65 37.21
CA HIS A 19 31.89 -25.80 36.05
C HIS A 19 31.11 -26.58 34.98
N GLN A 20 29.86 -26.93 35.29
CA GLN A 20 28.93 -27.46 34.30
C GLN A 20 28.55 -26.36 33.28
N PRO A 21 28.80 -26.55 31.97
CA PRO A 21 28.36 -25.60 30.92
C PRO A 21 26.83 -25.48 30.83
N ALA A 22 26.09 -26.47 31.36
CA ALA A 22 24.64 -26.55 31.31
C ALA A 22 23.91 -25.36 31.98
N GLN A 23 24.48 -24.75 33.04
CA GLN A 23 23.86 -23.59 33.69
C GLN A 23 24.02 -22.29 32.88
N LYS A 24 25.14 -22.13 32.18
CA LYS A 24 25.38 -20.99 31.27
C LYS A 24 24.58 -21.15 29.97
N GLU A 25 24.48 -22.36 29.42
CA GLU A 25 23.66 -22.65 28.25
C GLU A 25 22.17 -22.42 28.52
N ASN A 26 21.67 -22.77 29.70
CA ASN A 26 20.31 -22.45 30.11
C ASN A 26 20.07 -20.94 30.23
N GLY A 27 21.03 -20.19 30.75
CA GLY A 27 20.98 -18.73 30.81
C GLY A 27 20.96 -18.08 29.42
N LEU A 28 21.86 -18.52 28.53
CA LEU A 28 21.93 -18.07 27.13
C LEU A 28 20.67 -18.42 26.35
N THR A 29 20.15 -19.63 26.51
CA THR A 29 18.92 -20.09 25.86
C THR A 29 17.72 -19.27 26.35
N LYS A 30 17.65 -18.98 27.65
CA LYS A 30 16.61 -18.11 28.24
C LYS A 30 16.68 -16.70 27.66
N ILE A 31 17.88 -16.12 27.54
CA ILE A 31 18.08 -14.79 26.94
C ILE A 31 17.69 -14.80 25.46
N ILE A 32 18.06 -15.82 24.68
CA ILE A 32 17.68 -15.95 23.27
C ILE A 32 16.16 -16.04 23.12
N MET A 33 15.50 -16.83 23.98
CA MET A 33 14.05 -17.00 23.98
C MET A 33 13.32 -15.71 24.41
N GLU A 34 13.89 -14.97 25.36
CA GLU A 34 13.39 -13.66 25.81
C GLU A 34 13.57 -12.58 24.74
N VAL A 35 14.72 -12.54 24.06
CA VAL A 35 14.94 -11.64 22.91
C VAL A 35 14.02 -11.99 21.74
N ALA A 36 13.83 -13.28 21.44
CA ALA A 36 12.92 -13.72 20.38
C ALA A 36 11.45 -13.39 20.70
N SER A 37 11.01 -13.59 21.95
CA SER A 37 9.65 -13.25 22.40
C SER A 37 9.44 -11.74 22.50
N TYR A 38 10.46 -10.97 22.87
CA TYR A 38 10.43 -9.51 22.86
C TYR A 38 10.38 -8.95 21.43
N GLN A 39 11.15 -9.51 20.50
CA GLN A 39 11.09 -9.17 19.08
C GLN A 39 9.74 -9.57 18.45
N ALA A 40 9.18 -10.73 18.81
CA ALA A 40 7.85 -11.15 18.38
C ALA A 40 6.74 -10.26 18.96
N SER A 41 6.89 -9.83 20.22
CA SER A 41 5.99 -8.87 20.88
C SER A 41 6.08 -7.48 20.25
N ARG A 42 7.27 -7.07 19.79
CA ARG A 42 7.46 -5.82 19.04
C ARG A 42 6.83 -5.86 17.65
N ARG A 43 6.71 -7.03 17.03
CA ARG A 43 5.88 -7.22 15.82
C ARG A 43 4.38 -7.18 16.11
N ARG A 44 3.97 -7.36 17.38
CA ARG A 44 2.59 -7.32 17.87
C ARG A 44 2.22 -6.04 18.60
N SER A 45 3.09 -5.02 18.63
CA SER A 45 2.61 -3.68 18.96
C SER A 45 1.65 -3.30 17.84
N ASN A 46 0.35 -3.16 18.15
CA ASN A 46 -0.60 -2.53 17.23
C ASN A 46 0.11 -1.30 16.66
N PRO A 47 0.40 -1.27 15.35
CA PRO A 47 1.05 -0.10 14.78
C PRO A 47 0.16 1.07 15.18
N ILE A 48 0.75 2.15 15.71
CA ILE A 48 0.07 3.44 15.78
C ILE A 48 -0.57 3.56 14.40
N GLN A 49 -1.89 3.44 14.33
CA GLN A 49 -2.57 3.29 13.07
C GLN A 49 -2.28 4.58 12.32
N CYS A 50 -1.34 4.50 11.37
CA CYS A 50 -0.88 5.62 10.59
C CYS A 50 -2.15 6.22 10.02
N ARG A 51 -2.56 7.39 10.54
CA ARG A 51 -3.85 7.98 10.20
C ARG A 51 -3.82 8.17 8.70
N LEU A 52 -4.59 7.36 7.97
CA LEU A 52 -4.58 7.43 6.52
C LEU A 52 -5.08 8.82 6.18
N ALA A 53 -4.19 9.67 5.68
CA ALA A 53 -4.54 11.03 5.29
C ALA A 53 -5.32 11.03 3.96
N LEU A 54 -6.29 10.13 3.81
CA LEU A 54 -7.13 10.03 2.63
C LEU A 54 -7.94 11.32 2.51
N SER A 55 -8.11 11.80 1.29
CA SER A 55 -8.91 12.98 1.05
C SER A 55 -9.54 12.89 -0.34
N LYS A 56 -10.81 13.22 -0.45
CA LYS A 56 -11.46 13.33 -1.76
C LYS A 56 -10.92 14.53 -2.56
N GLN A 57 -10.42 15.57 -1.89
CA GLN A 57 -10.01 16.84 -2.52
C GLN A 57 -8.66 16.79 -3.26
N ILE A 58 -7.90 15.72 -3.08
CA ILE A 58 -6.56 15.61 -3.65
C ILE A 58 -6.55 15.31 -5.14
N SER A 59 -7.67 14.76 -5.64
CA SER A 59 -7.89 14.49 -7.04
C SER A 59 -9.27 14.96 -7.49
N ARG A 60 -9.35 15.38 -8.75
CA ARG A 60 -10.62 15.66 -9.44
C ARG A 60 -10.65 14.87 -10.74
N PHE A 61 -11.70 14.10 -10.92
CA PHE A 61 -12.03 13.40 -12.15
C PHE A 61 -12.97 14.27 -12.97
N LYS A 62 -12.86 14.20 -14.29
CA LYS A 62 -13.66 15.01 -15.21
C LYS A 62 -14.24 14.14 -16.30
N LEU A 63 -15.39 14.52 -16.82
CA LEU A 63 -15.86 13.94 -18.07
C LEU A 63 -15.23 14.67 -19.26
N PRO A 64 -15.00 13.98 -20.40
CA PRO A 64 -14.74 14.66 -21.64
C PRO A 64 -15.93 15.55 -22.03
N MET A 65 -15.65 16.62 -22.76
CA MET A 65 -16.72 17.47 -23.30
C MET A 65 -17.62 16.72 -24.28
N ASP A 66 -17.05 15.76 -25.02
CA ASP A 66 -17.79 14.82 -25.88
C ASP A 66 -17.66 13.41 -25.32
N MET A 67 -18.79 12.81 -24.94
CA MET A 67 -18.87 11.49 -24.33
C MET A 67 -18.45 10.37 -25.28
N ARG A 68 -18.51 10.58 -26.60
CA ARG A 68 -18.02 9.61 -27.60
C ARG A 68 -16.52 9.36 -27.48
N GLN A 69 -15.77 10.31 -26.90
CA GLN A 69 -14.35 10.09 -26.62
C GLN A 69 -14.11 8.93 -25.65
N LEU A 70 -15.09 8.56 -24.82
CA LEU A 70 -14.96 7.42 -23.92
C LEU A 70 -14.99 6.07 -24.64
N GLU A 71 -15.57 5.99 -25.84
CA GLU A 71 -15.67 4.75 -26.63
C GLU A 71 -14.30 4.24 -27.08
N ALA A 72 -13.38 5.17 -27.36
CA ALA A 72 -12.03 4.85 -27.81
C ALA A 72 -11.01 4.70 -26.66
N LEU A 73 -11.42 4.92 -25.41
CA LEU A 73 -10.51 4.93 -24.26
C LEU A 73 -10.65 3.67 -23.41
N SER A 74 -9.51 3.12 -23.01
CA SER A 74 -9.48 2.17 -21.89
C SER A 74 -9.67 2.91 -20.55
N PRO A 75 -10.13 2.24 -19.48
CA PRO A 75 -10.22 2.83 -18.14
C PRO A 75 -8.92 3.49 -17.68
N GLN A 76 -7.77 2.88 -18.01
CA GLN A 76 -6.44 3.42 -17.74
C GLN A 76 -6.18 4.72 -18.52
N GLY A 77 -6.51 4.71 -19.81
CA GLY A 77 -6.38 5.86 -20.71
C GLY A 77 -7.23 7.03 -20.26
N TYR A 78 -8.48 6.76 -19.84
CA TYR A 78 -9.35 7.75 -19.23
C TYR A 78 -8.70 8.36 -17.98
N LEU A 79 -8.26 7.54 -17.03
CA LEU A 79 -7.67 8.04 -15.79
C LEU A 79 -6.45 8.92 -16.06
N MET A 80 -5.54 8.48 -16.92
CA MET A 80 -4.36 9.27 -17.26
C MET A 80 -4.72 10.60 -17.91
N LYS A 81 -5.83 10.69 -18.66
CA LYS A 81 -6.21 11.91 -19.39
C LYS A 81 -7.09 12.86 -18.56
N TYR A 82 -8.00 12.33 -17.74
CA TYR A 82 -9.06 13.09 -17.08
C TYR A 82 -8.97 13.10 -15.55
N CYS A 83 -7.97 12.43 -14.96
CA CYS A 83 -7.64 12.61 -13.54
C CYS A 83 -6.68 13.78 -13.36
N THR A 84 -7.06 14.74 -12.53
CA THR A 84 -6.21 15.85 -12.12
C THR A 84 -5.87 15.71 -10.65
N ILE A 85 -4.59 15.83 -10.29
CA ILE A 85 -4.09 15.58 -8.93
C ILE A 85 -3.39 16.85 -8.45
N CYS A 86 -3.61 17.24 -7.19
CA CYS A 86 -2.97 18.43 -6.63
C CYS A 86 -1.44 18.25 -6.50
N LYS A 87 -0.67 19.33 -6.68
CA LYS A 87 0.81 19.29 -6.67
C LYS A 87 1.37 18.60 -5.43
N ARG A 88 0.80 18.88 -4.25
CA ARG A 88 1.23 18.27 -2.98
C ARG A 88 1.13 16.74 -3.01
N ARG A 89 0.06 16.17 -3.59
CA ARG A 89 -0.07 14.72 -3.72
C ARG A 89 0.78 14.11 -4.81
N GLN A 90 0.98 14.82 -5.92
CA GLN A 90 1.94 14.38 -6.93
C GLN A 90 3.34 14.19 -6.33
N VAL A 91 3.79 15.09 -5.46
CA VAL A 91 5.09 14.95 -4.76
C VAL A 91 5.13 13.69 -3.89
N LEU A 92 4.04 13.38 -3.17
CA LEU A 92 3.96 12.15 -2.37
C LEU A 92 4.03 10.90 -3.26
N TYR A 93 3.20 10.84 -4.30
CA TYR A 93 3.17 9.71 -5.22
C TYR A 93 4.50 9.54 -5.93
N LYS A 94 5.14 10.63 -6.32
CA LYS A 94 6.49 10.61 -6.91
C LYS A 94 7.50 9.96 -5.98
N ARG A 95 7.53 10.38 -4.70
CA ARG A 95 8.45 9.80 -3.71
C ARG A 95 8.22 8.30 -3.53
N SER A 96 6.95 7.87 -3.52
CA SER A 96 6.60 6.46 -3.45
C SER A 96 7.08 5.72 -4.70
N PHE A 97 6.82 6.26 -5.89
CA PHE A 97 7.26 5.68 -7.15
C PHE A 97 8.78 5.54 -7.21
N ASP A 98 9.52 6.62 -6.96
CA ASP A 98 10.97 6.67 -7.02
C ASP A 98 11.63 5.68 -6.05
N ARG A 99 11.00 5.44 -4.89
CA ARG A 99 11.48 4.49 -3.87
C ARG A 99 11.46 3.05 -4.39
N PHE A 100 10.46 2.69 -5.20
CA PHE A 100 10.27 1.32 -5.69
C PHE A 100 10.79 1.11 -7.11
N ASN A 101 11.02 2.18 -7.88
CA ASN A 101 11.69 2.16 -9.19
C ASN A 101 13.23 2.04 -9.02
N LYS A 102 13.70 0.90 -8.52
CA LYS A 102 15.11 0.70 -8.17
C LYS A 102 16.04 0.68 -9.38
N ASN A 103 15.57 0.11 -10.48
CA ASN A 103 16.31 0.06 -11.75
C ASN A 103 16.29 1.41 -12.49
N ARG A 104 15.47 2.38 -12.05
CA ARG A 104 15.35 3.72 -12.61
C ARG A 104 14.98 3.71 -14.10
N ASP A 105 14.25 2.69 -14.55
CA ASP A 105 13.81 2.57 -15.95
C ASP A 105 12.62 3.49 -16.27
N GLY A 106 12.04 4.12 -15.24
CA GLY A 106 10.94 5.07 -15.37
C GLY A 106 9.56 4.41 -15.31
N THR A 107 9.52 3.11 -15.02
CA THR A 107 8.32 2.30 -14.86
C THR A 107 8.39 1.45 -13.60
N LEU A 108 7.25 0.97 -13.10
CA LEU A 108 7.21 -0.11 -12.11
C LEU A 108 6.64 -1.36 -12.78
N SER A 109 7.13 -2.52 -12.36
CA SER A 109 6.41 -3.79 -12.52
C SER A 109 5.16 -3.83 -11.63
N PHE A 110 4.27 -4.79 -11.88
CA PHE A 110 3.07 -4.96 -11.06
C PHE A 110 3.41 -5.23 -9.59
N GLN A 111 4.40 -6.08 -9.31
CA GLN A 111 4.85 -6.36 -7.93
C GLN A 111 5.46 -5.13 -7.23
N GLU A 112 6.21 -4.30 -7.95
CA GLU A 112 6.77 -3.06 -7.39
C GLU A 112 5.67 -2.02 -7.15
N MET A 113 4.70 -1.92 -8.07
CA MET A 113 3.52 -1.08 -7.90
C MET A 113 2.70 -1.49 -6.68
N GLU A 114 2.44 -2.79 -6.50
CA GLU A 114 1.69 -3.30 -5.35
C GLU A 114 2.38 -2.92 -4.03
N LYS A 115 3.70 -3.16 -3.94
CA LYS A 115 4.49 -2.77 -2.77
C LYS A 115 4.50 -1.25 -2.56
N ALA A 116 4.57 -0.47 -3.63
CA ALA A 116 4.52 0.98 -3.56
C ALA A 116 3.18 1.48 -3.02
N LEU A 117 2.06 0.89 -3.43
CA LEU A 117 0.74 1.22 -2.87
C LEU A 117 0.64 0.81 -1.39
N MET A 118 1.09 -0.39 -1.02
CA MET A 118 1.07 -0.81 0.38
C MET A 118 1.88 0.15 1.28
N ASP A 119 3.10 0.52 0.85
CA ASP A 119 3.96 1.48 1.57
C ASP A 119 3.31 2.87 1.66
N LEU A 120 2.72 3.35 0.55
CA LEU A 120 2.00 4.63 0.50
C LEU A 120 0.89 4.73 1.57
N TYR A 121 0.24 3.61 1.85
CA TYR A 121 -0.82 3.49 2.85
C TYR A 121 -0.36 2.86 4.15
N CYS A 122 0.94 2.91 4.48
CA CYS A 122 1.47 2.43 5.76
C CYS A 122 1.10 0.95 6.07
N ASN A 123 0.97 0.11 5.04
CA ASN A 123 0.51 -1.30 5.12
C ASN A 123 -0.88 -1.49 5.75
N SER A 124 -1.73 -0.45 5.74
CA SER A 124 -3.12 -0.53 6.23
C SER A 124 -4.09 -1.17 5.23
N ILE A 125 -3.65 -1.35 3.98
CA ILE A 125 -4.44 -2.01 2.93
C ILE A 125 -3.84 -3.37 2.59
N SER A 126 -4.71 -4.32 2.23
CA SER A 126 -4.32 -5.66 1.81
C SER A 126 -4.21 -5.76 0.28
N SER A 127 -3.58 -6.83 -0.21
CA SER A 127 -3.57 -7.17 -1.65
C SER A 127 -4.99 -7.29 -2.22
N GLN A 128 -5.99 -7.63 -1.41
CA GLN A 128 -7.38 -7.68 -1.87
C GLN A 128 -7.91 -6.29 -2.23
N HIS A 129 -7.62 -5.27 -1.40
CA HIS A 129 -7.98 -3.89 -1.72
C HIS A 129 -7.27 -3.43 -3.00
N ILE A 130 -5.98 -3.77 -3.16
CA ILE A 130 -5.22 -3.42 -4.36
C ILE A 130 -5.83 -4.10 -5.59
N ARG A 131 -6.15 -5.39 -5.52
CA ARG A 131 -6.84 -6.12 -6.60
C ARG A 131 -8.18 -5.51 -6.99
N GLN A 132 -8.95 -5.00 -6.03
CA GLN A 132 -10.21 -4.31 -6.33
C GLN A 132 -9.95 -3.08 -7.20
N VAL A 133 -9.00 -2.23 -6.81
CA VAL A 133 -8.64 -1.04 -7.60
C VAL A 133 -8.07 -1.40 -8.96
N THR A 134 -7.15 -2.36 -9.03
CA THR A 134 -6.49 -2.73 -10.29
C THR A 134 -7.45 -3.40 -11.27
N SER A 135 -8.41 -4.19 -10.77
CA SER A 135 -9.44 -4.84 -11.61
C SER A 135 -10.36 -3.84 -12.31
N ILE A 136 -10.69 -2.71 -11.67
CA ILE A 136 -11.50 -1.63 -12.30
C ILE A 136 -10.75 -1.04 -13.50
N LEU A 137 -9.42 -1.02 -13.44
CA LEU A 137 -8.57 -0.48 -14.49
C LEU A 137 -8.08 -1.53 -15.47
N LEU A 138 -8.50 -2.79 -15.34
CA LEU A 138 -8.02 -3.89 -16.19
C LEU A 138 -6.49 -3.97 -16.22
N LEU A 139 -5.85 -3.74 -15.07
CA LEU A 139 -4.40 -3.82 -14.93
C LEU A 139 -3.99 -5.27 -14.64
N ASP A 140 -2.95 -5.73 -15.31
CA ASP A 140 -2.42 -7.09 -15.21
C ASP A 140 -0.91 -7.11 -14.89
N GLU A 141 -0.35 -8.30 -14.69
CA GLU A 141 1.06 -8.52 -14.37
C GLU A 141 2.02 -7.99 -15.46
N ASN A 142 1.54 -7.89 -16.71
CA ASN A 142 2.32 -7.39 -17.84
C ASN A 142 2.34 -5.86 -17.91
N THR A 143 1.45 -5.21 -17.17
CA THR A 143 1.30 -3.76 -17.21
C THR A 143 2.54 -3.07 -16.66
N LYS A 144 3.05 -2.10 -17.42
CA LYS A 144 4.14 -1.21 -17.01
C LYS A 144 3.57 0.09 -16.47
N PHE A 145 3.87 0.38 -15.21
CA PHE A 145 3.34 1.55 -14.53
C PHE A 145 4.27 2.73 -14.71
N THR A 146 3.95 3.63 -15.63
CA THR A 146 4.61 4.94 -15.72
C THR A 146 4.19 5.84 -14.55
N TYR A 147 4.89 6.96 -14.31
CA TYR A 147 4.46 7.96 -13.32
C TYR A 147 3.00 8.37 -13.50
N LYS A 148 2.56 8.58 -14.75
CA LYS A 148 1.21 9.05 -15.05
C LYS A 148 0.15 8.02 -14.68
N LEU A 149 0.39 6.75 -15.02
CA LEU A 149 -0.51 5.66 -14.65
C LEU A 149 -0.50 5.42 -13.14
N PHE A 150 0.67 5.36 -12.52
CA PHE A 150 0.79 5.17 -11.07
C PHE A 150 0.10 6.28 -10.28
N PHE A 151 0.28 7.55 -10.66
CA PHE A 151 -0.34 8.66 -9.93
C PHE A 151 -1.86 8.61 -10.04
N SER A 152 -2.37 8.28 -11.23
CA SER A 152 -3.81 8.15 -11.46
C SER A 152 -4.39 6.96 -10.69
N LEU A 153 -3.63 5.85 -10.61
CA LEU A 153 -3.97 4.71 -9.77
C LEU A 153 -4.03 5.08 -8.29
N CYS A 154 -3.02 5.79 -7.77
CA CYS A 154 -3.02 6.27 -6.38
C CYS A 154 -4.21 7.20 -6.09
N ALA A 155 -4.56 8.08 -7.03
CA ALA A 155 -5.70 8.97 -6.90
C ALA A 155 -7.04 8.20 -6.89
N LEU A 156 -7.19 7.16 -7.72
CA LEU A 156 -8.35 6.28 -7.71
C LEU A 156 -8.41 5.44 -6.43
N SER A 157 -7.29 4.87 -5.98
CA SER A 157 -7.26 4.10 -4.74
C SER A 157 -7.60 4.97 -3.55
N GLU A 158 -7.10 6.22 -3.47
CA GLU A 158 -7.54 7.14 -2.41
C GLU A 158 -9.05 7.37 -2.45
N ARG A 159 -9.65 7.57 -3.63
CA ARG A 159 -11.10 7.75 -3.78
C ARG A 159 -11.90 6.55 -3.27
N ILE A 160 -11.49 5.34 -3.62
CA ILE A 160 -12.15 4.10 -3.21
C ILE A 160 -11.97 3.84 -1.72
N LEU A 161 -10.72 3.90 -1.24
CA LEU A 161 -10.37 3.61 0.15
C LEU A 161 -10.99 4.63 1.11
N TYR A 162 -11.11 5.89 0.70
CA TYR A 162 -11.79 6.91 1.50
C TYR A 162 -13.23 6.47 1.79
N ASN A 163 -13.97 6.00 0.78
CA ASN A 163 -15.34 5.52 0.97
C ASN A 163 -15.43 4.23 1.81
N LEU A 164 -14.36 3.42 1.86
CA LEU A 164 -14.32 2.19 2.66
C LEU A 164 -13.96 2.43 4.13
N PHE A 165 -13.10 3.41 4.41
CA PHE A 165 -12.56 3.66 5.75
C PHE A 165 -13.20 4.85 6.48
N GLU A 166 -13.96 5.70 5.80
CA GLU A 166 -14.66 6.80 6.46
C GLU A 166 -15.83 6.27 7.30
N THR A 167 -15.58 6.10 8.59
CA THR A 167 -16.58 5.87 9.64
C THR A 167 -17.41 7.13 9.87
N LYS A 168 -18.66 6.95 10.27
CA LYS A 168 -19.81 7.90 10.28
C LYS A 168 -19.64 9.22 11.07
N ASP A 169 -18.44 9.60 11.50
CA ASP A 169 -18.19 10.70 12.44
C ASP A 169 -17.69 12.01 11.79
N ALA A 170 -17.55 12.08 10.47
CA ALA A 170 -17.17 13.31 9.77
C ALA A 170 -18.41 14.22 9.50
N GLN A 171 -19.05 14.71 10.57
CA GLN A 171 -20.21 15.62 10.48
C GLN A 171 -19.88 17.12 10.30
N HIS A 172 -18.61 17.49 10.13
CA HIS A 172 -18.25 18.87 9.78
C HIS A 172 -17.35 18.87 8.56
N ASP A 173 -17.94 19.14 7.40
CA ASP A 173 -17.17 19.41 6.20
C ASP A 173 -17.67 20.72 5.56
N GLU A 174 -17.02 21.83 5.96
CA GLU A 174 -17.07 23.14 5.29
C GLU A 174 -16.58 23.08 3.83
N HIS A 175 -16.30 21.88 3.28
CA HIS A 175 -15.66 21.70 1.99
C HIS A 175 -16.46 20.90 0.96
N ARG A 176 -17.78 20.75 1.17
CA ARG A 176 -18.75 20.22 0.18
C ARG A 176 -18.62 20.88 -1.20
N GLU A 177 -18.16 22.13 -1.27
CA GLU A 177 -18.14 22.93 -2.49
C GLU A 177 -17.13 22.44 -3.54
N LYS A 178 -15.94 21.95 -3.16
CA LYS A 178 -14.91 21.53 -4.13
C LYS A 178 -15.30 20.29 -4.95
N HIS A 179 -16.21 19.49 -4.42
CA HIS A 179 -16.78 18.31 -5.07
C HIS A 179 -18.02 18.62 -5.90
N HIS A 180 -18.61 19.81 -5.77
CA HIS A 180 -19.88 20.10 -6.42
C HIS A 180 -19.76 20.03 -7.95
N VAL A 181 -18.67 20.56 -8.52
CA VAL A 181 -18.41 20.51 -9.97
C VAL A 181 -18.30 19.06 -10.47
N GLU A 182 -17.51 18.23 -9.79
CA GLU A 182 -17.38 16.82 -10.16
C GLU A 182 -18.71 16.08 -9.98
N LYS A 183 -19.44 16.32 -8.89
CA LYS A 183 -20.76 15.72 -8.66
C LYS A 183 -21.75 16.09 -9.76
N VAL A 184 -21.69 17.31 -10.28
CA VAL A 184 -22.49 17.75 -11.43
C VAL A 184 -22.04 17.06 -12.71
N ASP A 185 -20.73 16.96 -12.96
CA ASP A 185 -20.17 16.23 -14.11
C ASP A 185 -20.61 14.77 -14.11
N PHE A 186 -20.60 14.09 -12.97
CA PHE A 186 -20.99 12.68 -12.87
C PHE A 186 -22.48 12.48 -12.54
N SER A 187 -23.26 13.56 -12.48
CA SER A 187 -24.72 13.43 -12.38
C SER A 187 -25.32 12.98 -13.71
N GLY A 188 -26.31 12.09 -13.64
CA GLY A 188 -27.09 11.72 -14.81
C GLY A 188 -26.33 10.94 -15.89
N LEU A 189 -25.29 10.19 -15.52
CA LEU A 189 -24.50 9.37 -16.45
C LEU A 189 -25.35 8.52 -17.39
N LYS A 190 -26.48 7.99 -16.91
CA LYS A 190 -27.43 7.20 -17.71
C LYS A 190 -27.88 7.93 -18.99
N TRP A 191 -28.22 9.22 -18.91
CA TRP A 191 -28.61 9.98 -20.09
C TRP A 191 -27.40 10.49 -20.87
N LYS A 192 -26.29 10.78 -20.20
CA LYS A 192 -25.03 11.19 -20.88
C LYS A 192 -24.43 10.09 -21.76
N PHE A 193 -24.69 8.83 -21.44
CA PHE A 193 -24.29 7.69 -22.26
C PHE A 193 -25.31 7.32 -23.36
N GLN A 194 -26.46 8.00 -23.45
CA GLN A 194 -27.42 7.70 -24.51
C GLN A 194 -26.79 7.97 -25.87
N GLY A 195 -26.86 6.97 -26.76
CA GLY A 195 -26.26 7.04 -28.09
C GLY A 195 -24.73 6.93 -28.11
N CYS A 196 -24.08 6.58 -26.99
CA CYS A 196 -22.64 6.31 -26.93
C CYS A 196 -22.37 4.82 -26.64
N GLN A 197 -21.39 4.24 -27.33
CA GLN A 197 -20.93 2.85 -27.17
C GLN A 197 -19.82 2.72 -26.12
N VAL A 198 -20.11 3.16 -24.90
CA VAL A 198 -19.14 3.10 -23.79
C VAL A 198 -19.06 1.67 -23.25
N SER A 199 -17.84 1.15 -23.05
CA SER A 199 -17.62 -0.19 -22.49
C SER A 199 -18.16 -0.30 -21.06
N ASP A 200 -18.50 -1.53 -20.63
CA ASP A 200 -19.08 -1.73 -19.30
C ASP A 200 -18.08 -1.48 -18.17
N GLU A 201 -16.79 -1.73 -18.41
CA GLU A 201 -15.71 -1.43 -17.48
C GLU A 201 -15.53 0.08 -17.33
N MET A 202 -15.63 0.82 -18.43
CA MET A 202 -15.62 2.29 -18.39
C MET A 202 -16.84 2.81 -17.65
N LYS A 203 -18.05 2.30 -17.91
CA LYS A 203 -19.26 2.66 -17.15
C LYS A 203 -19.09 2.38 -15.66
N LYS A 204 -18.55 1.21 -15.29
CA LYS A 204 -18.27 0.82 -13.91
C LYS A 204 -17.32 1.81 -13.24
N LEU A 205 -16.26 2.24 -13.92
CA LEU A 205 -15.38 3.29 -13.43
C LEU A 205 -16.14 4.62 -13.28
N MET A 206 -16.93 5.05 -14.25
CA MET A 206 -17.67 6.32 -14.17
C MET A 206 -18.68 6.33 -13.02
N TYR A 207 -19.40 5.23 -12.76
CA TYR A 207 -20.36 5.14 -11.65
C TYR A 207 -19.71 5.10 -10.27
N LEU A 208 -18.42 4.80 -10.19
CA LEU A 208 -17.64 4.77 -8.96
C LEU A 208 -17.14 6.17 -8.55
N LEU A 209 -16.96 7.07 -9.52
CA LEU A 209 -16.37 8.40 -9.35
C LEU A 209 -17.42 9.43 -8.87
#